data_AF-A0A7S3YBG8-F1
#
_entry.id   AF-A0A7S3YBG8-F1
#
_cell.length_a   1.000
_cell.length_b   1.000
_cell.length_c   1.000
_cell.angle_alpha   90.00
_cell.angle_beta   90.00
_cell.angle_gamma   90.00
#
_symmetry.space_group_name_H-M   'P 1'
#
loop_
_entity.id
_entity.type
_entity.pdbx_description
1 polymer ?
#
loop_
_entity_poly.entity_id
_entity_poly.type
_entity_poly.pdbx_seq_one_letter_code
_entity_poly.pdbx_strand_id
1 'polypeptide(L)'
;ANSWLLNDVMRNKWKQPDALVTTDCGAVSNLNGAPLNIPTPQEAAAVAINNGTDIEMGSTYFHDFLLDAVDDGLVSEETVDGAVRRALLHQMKTGRFDPVEYTEWTKIPLDV
;
A
#
# COMPACT_ATOMS: atom_id res chain seq x y z
N ALA A 1 3.83 2.10 -10.33
CA ALA A 1 5.14 2.23 -9.68
C ALA A 1 5.84 3.53 -10.08
N ASN A 2 5.37 4.69 -9.62
CA ASN A 2 5.98 5.99 -9.93
C ASN A 2 6.37 6.69 -8.62
N SER A 3 7.62 6.49 -8.19
CA SER A 3 8.13 7.03 -6.90
C SER A 3 8.14 8.56 -6.89
N TRP A 4 8.40 9.22 -8.02
CA TRP A 4 8.36 10.68 -8.07
C TRP A 4 6.98 11.21 -7.67
N LEU A 5 5.90 10.59 -8.15
CA LEU A 5 4.56 11.01 -7.78
C LEU A 5 4.23 10.64 -6.32
N LEU A 6 4.41 9.36 -5.97
CA LEU A 6 3.92 8.83 -4.69
C LEU A 6 4.79 9.27 -3.51
N ASN A 7 6.11 9.34 -3.67
CA ASN A 7 7.03 9.75 -2.62
C ASN A 7 7.40 11.22 -2.73
N ASP A 8 7.94 11.68 -3.87
CA ASP A 8 8.46 13.06 -3.94
C ASP A 8 7.35 14.11 -3.94
N VAL A 9 6.29 13.91 -4.71
CA VAL A 9 5.18 14.88 -4.76
C VAL A 9 4.29 14.71 -3.53
N MET A 10 3.66 13.55 -3.36
CA MET A 10 2.66 13.37 -2.31
C MET A 10 3.27 13.42 -0.91
N ARG A 11 4.27 12.57 -0.60
CA ARG A 11 4.85 12.55 0.76
C ARG A 11 5.69 13.80 1.05
N ASN A 12 6.59 14.19 0.14
CA ASN A 12 7.59 15.21 0.42
C ASN A 12 7.13 16.64 0.08
N LYS A 13 6.55 16.90 -1.10
CA LYS A 13 6.13 18.26 -1.50
C LYS A 13 4.80 18.67 -0.85
N TRP A 14 3.80 17.80 -0.85
CA TRP A 14 2.50 18.08 -0.19
C TRP A 14 2.54 17.90 1.32
N LYS A 15 3.68 17.47 1.88
CA LYS A 15 3.88 17.27 3.33
C LYS A 15 2.89 16.26 3.92
N GLN A 16 2.66 15.16 3.20
CA GLN A 16 1.84 14.04 3.65
C GLN A 16 2.70 12.79 3.87
N PRO A 17 3.66 12.80 4.81
CA PRO A 17 4.61 11.69 4.99
C PRO A 17 3.91 10.35 5.27
N ASP A 18 2.75 10.44 5.94
CA ASP A 18 1.95 9.30 6.35
C ASP A 18 0.86 8.91 5.36
N ALA A 19 0.72 9.56 4.19
CA ALA A 19 -0.32 9.20 3.22
C ALA A 19 -0.31 7.70 2.90
N LEU A 20 -1.49 7.08 2.91
CA LEU A 20 -1.69 5.68 2.58
C LEU A 20 -2.02 5.54 1.10
N VAL A 21 -1.26 4.71 0.38
CA VAL A 21 -1.47 4.45 -1.04
C VAL A 21 -2.00 3.03 -1.23
N THR A 22 -3.24 2.92 -1.69
CA THR A 22 -3.78 1.66 -2.22
C THR A 22 -3.69 1.65 -3.74
N THR A 23 -3.52 0.47 -4.33
CA THR A 23 -3.67 0.32 -5.77
C THR A 23 -5.14 0.33 -6.19
N ASP A 24 -5.38 0.64 -7.46
CA ASP A 24 -6.60 0.19 -8.13
C ASP A 24 -6.53 -1.35 -8.37
N CYS A 25 -7.67 -1.96 -8.69
CA CYS A 25 -7.81 -3.40 -8.89
C CYS A 25 -6.84 -3.92 -9.96
N GLY A 26 -5.91 -4.80 -9.56
CA GLY A 26 -4.97 -5.46 -10.46
C GLY A 26 -3.81 -4.59 -10.94
N ALA A 27 -3.62 -3.38 -10.38
CA ALA A 27 -2.56 -2.49 -10.85
C ALA A 27 -1.15 -3.04 -10.62
N VAL A 28 -0.95 -3.92 -9.61
CA VAL A 28 0.34 -4.59 -9.38
C VAL A 28 0.59 -5.65 -10.45
N SER A 29 -0.37 -6.54 -10.72
CA SER A 29 -0.24 -7.56 -11.78
C SER A 29 -0.11 -6.95 -13.18
N ASN A 30 -0.71 -5.78 -13.41
CA ASN A 30 -0.57 -5.06 -14.68
C ASN A 30 0.86 -4.58 -14.96
N LEU A 31 1.74 -4.52 -13.94
CA LEU A 31 3.14 -4.13 -14.14
C LEU A 31 3.92 -5.13 -15.02
N ASN A 32 3.47 -6.39 -15.09
CA ASN A 32 4.06 -7.37 -16.00
C ASN A 32 3.68 -7.13 -17.47
N GLY A 33 2.67 -6.30 -17.72
CA GLY A 33 2.29 -5.85 -19.04
C GLY A 33 2.93 -4.51 -19.42
N ALA A 34 2.65 -4.07 -20.65
CA ALA A 34 3.05 -2.75 -21.11
C ALA A 34 2.44 -1.65 -20.22
N PRO A 35 3.16 -0.53 -19.98
CA PRO A 35 4.43 -0.16 -20.62
C PRO A 35 5.69 -0.72 -19.93
N LEU A 36 5.57 -1.28 -18.72
CA LEU A 36 6.74 -1.63 -17.90
C LEU A 36 7.30 -3.03 -18.19
N ASN A 37 6.45 -3.98 -18.56
CA ASN A 37 6.82 -5.36 -18.91
C ASN A 37 7.75 -6.00 -17.86
N ILE A 38 7.43 -5.83 -16.57
CA ILE A 38 8.22 -6.41 -15.49
C ILE A 38 8.22 -7.94 -15.63
N PRO A 39 9.38 -8.62 -15.61
CA PRO A 39 9.45 -10.02 -16.03
C PRO A 39 8.70 -11.00 -15.14
N THR A 40 8.67 -10.76 -13.82
CA THR A 40 8.08 -11.71 -12.86
C THR A 40 7.06 -11.06 -11.93
N PRO A 41 6.11 -11.84 -11.39
CA PRO A 41 5.19 -11.35 -10.35
C PRO A 41 5.87 -10.82 -9.10
N GLN A 42 6.96 -11.48 -8.66
CA GLN A 42 7.77 -11.06 -7.52
C GLN A 42 8.45 -9.71 -7.76
N GLU A 43 9.06 -9.51 -8.93
CA GLU A 43 9.62 -8.20 -9.30
C GLU A 43 8.52 -7.13 -9.42
N ALA A 44 7.32 -7.48 -9.90
CA ALA A 44 6.20 -6.55 -9.95
C ALA A 44 5.75 -6.11 -8.54
N ALA A 45 5.65 -7.05 -7.60
CA ALA A 45 5.38 -6.75 -6.19
C ALA A 45 6.46 -5.85 -5.59
N ALA A 46 7.74 -6.20 -5.81
CA ALA A 46 8.89 -5.43 -5.33
C ALA A 46 8.91 -4.00 -5.90
N VAL A 47 8.73 -3.86 -7.21
CA VAL A 47 8.69 -2.56 -7.90
C VAL A 47 7.51 -1.72 -7.40
N ALA A 48 6.35 -2.31 -7.13
CA ALA A 48 5.20 -1.55 -6.61
C ALA A 48 5.49 -0.97 -5.21
N ILE A 49 5.89 -1.81 -4.24
CA ILE A 49 6.07 -1.37 -2.84
C ILE A 49 7.27 -0.41 -2.70
N ASN A 50 8.40 -0.69 -3.36
CA ASN A 50 9.59 0.16 -3.33
C ASN A 50 9.32 1.55 -3.92
N ASN A 51 8.31 1.67 -4.81
CA ASN A 51 7.91 2.94 -5.40
C ASN A 51 6.72 3.62 -4.68
N GLY A 52 6.36 3.16 -3.48
CA GLY A 52 5.47 3.88 -2.57
C GLY A 52 4.02 3.40 -2.49
N THR A 53 3.67 2.26 -3.12
CA THR A 53 2.40 1.57 -2.87
C THR A 53 2.44 0.91 -1.49
N ASP A 54 1.37 1.04 -0.70
CA ASP A 54 1.29 0.46 0.65
C ASP A 54 0.35 -0.75 0.71
N ILE A 55 -0.76 -0.70 -0.01
CA ILE A 55 -1.79 -1.76 -0.03
C ILE A 55 -2.10 -2.14 -1.47
N GLU A 56 -2.21 -3.44 -1.74
CA GLU A 56 -2.69 -3.97 -3.00
C GLU A 56 -4.20 -4.26 -2.93
N MET A 57 -4.89 -3.97 -4.03
CA MET A 57 -6.28 -4.34 -4.24
C MET A 57 -6.44 -5.06 -5.59
N GLY A 58 -7.27 -6.10 -5.61
CA GLY A 58 -7.76 -6.77 -6.84
C GLY A 58 -6.82 -7.80 -7.48
N SER A 59 -5.58 -7.94 -7.00
CA SER A 59 -4.67 -9.06 -7.30
C SER A 59 -4.12 -9.65 -5.99
N THR A 60 -3.31 -10.69 -6.10
CA THR A 60 -2.71 -11.41 -4.95
C THR A 60 -1.19 -11.24 -4.88
N TYR A 61 -0.57 -10.34 -5.64
CA TYR A 61 0.88 -10.34 -5.83
C TYR A 61 1.63 -9.96 -4.55
N PHE A 62 1.09 -9.05 -3.74
CA PHE A 62 1.70 -8.74 -2.45
C PHE A 62 1.55 -9.93 -1.50
N HIS A 63 0.40 -10.59 -1.50
CA HIS A 63 0.17 -11.77 -0.66
C HIS A 63 1.08 -12.95 -1.06
N ASP A 64 1.21 -13.20 -2.36
CA ASP A 64 1.84 -14.41 -2.88
C ASP A 64 3.37 -14.27 -3.02
N PHE A 65 3.91 -13.07 -3.26
CA PHE A 65 5.33 -12.90 -3.64
C PHE A 65 6.13 -11.91 -2.80
N LEU A 66 5.52 -11.14 -1.89
CA LEU A 66 6.27 -10.11 -1.15
C LEU A 66 7.27 -10.71 -0.15
N LEU A 67 6.95 -11.86 0.46
CA LEU A 67 7.88 -12.57 1.33
C LEU A 67 9.12 -13.04 0.56
N ASP A 68 8.92 -13.72 -0.57
CA ASP A 68 10.00 -14.16 -1.44
C ASP A 68 10.83 -12.95 -1.94
N ALA A 69 10.19 -11.82 -2.25
CA ALA A 69 10.88 -10.59 -2.63
C ALA A 69 11.76 -10.01 -1.51
N VAL A 70 11.38 -10.18 -0.23
CA VAL A 70 12.22 -9.81 0.91
C VAL A 70 13.37 -10.79 1.09
N ASP A 71 13.10 -12.10 1.03
CA ASP A 71 14.10 -13.15 1.18
C ASP A 71 15.19 -13.07 0.10
N ASP A 72 14.82 -12.73 -1.14
CA ASP A 72 15.75 -12.50 -2.25
C ASP A 72 16.40 -11.10 -2.25
N GLY A 73 16.06 -10.25 -1.28
CA GLY A 73 16.64 -8.91 -1.13
C GLY A 73 16.17 -7.87 -2.15
N LEU A 74 15.07 -8.14 -2.87
CA LEU A 74 14.43 -7.19 -3.79
C LEU A 74 13.65 -6.09 -3.05
N VAL A 75 13.22 -6.36 -1.82
CA VAL A 75 12.51 -5.43 -0.92
C VAL A 75 13.18 -5.51 0.46
N SER A 76 13.42 -4.37 1.10
CA SER A 76 13.89 -4.37 2.49
C SER A 76 12.71 -4.58 3.46
N GLU A 77 12.96 -5.25 4.58
CA GLU A 77 11.96 -5.37 5.67
C GLU A 77 11.49 -3.98 6.13
N GLU A 78 12.39 -3.00 6.21
CA GLU A 78 12.06 -1.60 6.52
C GLU A 78 11.03 -0.99 5.55
N THR A 79 11.07 -1.37 4.27
CA THR A 79 10.09 -0.90 3.27
C THR A 79 8.70 -1.45 3.58
N VAL A 80 8.62 -2.74 3.95
CA VAL A 80 7.38 -3.39 4.37
C VAL A 80 6.87 -2.78 5.67
N ASP A 81 7.74 -2.59 6.67
CA ASP A 81 7.41 -1.93 7.93
C ASP A 81 6.83 -0.53 7.72
N GLY A 82 7.41 0.23 6.79
CA GLY A 82 6.88 1.54 6.40
C GLY A 82 5.45 1.46 5.89
N ALA A 83 5.15 0.52 5.00
CA ALA A 83 3.81 0.31 4.44
C ALA A 83 2.80 -0.13 5.50
N VAL A 84 3.17 -1.13 6.32
CA VAL A 84 2.35 -1.63 7.43
C VAL A 84 2.05 -0.53 8.44
N ARG A 85 3.06 0.26 8.83
CA ARG A 85 2.89 1.39 9.75
C ARG A 85 1.86 2.39 9.22
N ARG A 86 1.92 2.74 7.93
CA ARG A 86 0.97 3.69 7.32
C ARG A 86 -0.45 3.14 7.24
N ALA A 87 -0.59 1.84 6.95
CA ALA A 87 -1.88 1.16 6.94
C ALA A 87 -2.50 1.12 8.34
N LEU A 88 -1.74 0.70 9.35
CA LEU A 88 -2.19 0.63 10.73
C LEU A 88 -2.49 2.01 11.31
N LEU A 89 -1.69 3.03 10.98
CA LEU A 89 -1.95 4.41 11.42
C LEU A 89 -3.32 4.90 10.97
N HIS A 90 -3.73 4.60 9.74
CA HIS A 90 -5.07 4.98 9.26
C HIS A 90 -6.17 4.20 9.97
N GLN A 91 -5.97 2.90 10.18
CA GLN A 91 -6.92 2.08 10.95
C GLN A 91 -7.09 2.58 12.39
N MET A 92 -6.00 3.01 13.04
CA MET A 92 -6.06 3.65 14.36
C MET A 92 -6.80 4.98 14.30
N LYS A 93 -6.49 5.85 13.33
CA LYS A 93 -7.16 7.15 13.18
C LYS A 93 -8.66 7.05 12.91
N THR A 94 -9.12 5.96 12.30
CA THR A 94 -10.55 5.72 12.04
C THR A 94 -11.26 4.98 13.17
N GLY A 95 -10.57 4.71 14.29
CA GLY A 95 -11.16 4.05 15.46
C GLY A 95 -11.45 2.57 15.26
N ARG A 96 -10.76 1.90 14.31
CA ARG A 96 -10.94 0.47 14.05
C ARG A 96 -10.64 -0.41 15.26
N PHE A 97 -9.75 0.05 16.14
CA PHE A 97 -9.32 -0.67 17.34
C PHE A 97 -9.92 -0.10 18.63
N ASP A 98 -10.71 0.97 18.53
CA ASP A 98 -11.36 1.58 19.68
C ASP A 98 -12.68 0.85 20.00
N PRO A 99 -13.14 0.85 21.27
CA PRO A 99 -14.49 0.43 21.62
C PRO A 99 -15.55 1.13 20.76
N VAL A 100 -16.57 0.38 20.35
CA VAL A 100 -17.63 0.84 19.43
C VAL A 100 -18.32 2.10 19.94
N GLU A 101 -18.43 2.25 21.26
CA GLU A 101 -19.05 3.38 21.95
C GLU A 101 -18.27 4.69 21.79
N TYR A 102 -16.96 4.62 21.52
CA TYR A 102 -16.08 5.77 21.35
C TYR A 102 -15.87 6.17 19.89
N THR A 103 -16.32 5.34 18.94
CA THR A 103 -16.12 5.56 17.51
C THR A 103 -17.26 6.40 16.92
N GLU A 104 -17.02 7.67 16.59
CA GLU A 104 -18.06 8.56 16.05
C GLU A 104 -18.79 8.02 14.80
N TRP A 105 -18.10 7.24 13.97
CA TRP A 105 -18.65 6.64 12.76
C TRP A 105 -19.78 5.64 13.03
N THR A 106 -19.83 5.04 14.22
CA THR A 106 -20.88 4.06 14.60
C THR A 106 -22.21 4.71 14.94
N LYS A 107 -22.20 6.04 15.15
CA LYS A 107 -23.40 6.85 15.44
C LYS A 107 -24.12 7.30 14.18
N ILE A 108 -23.52 7.12 12.99
CA ILE A 108 -24.15 7.43 11.72
C ILE A 108 -25.25 6.40 11.47
N PRO A 109 -26.52 6.81 11.33
CA PRO A 109 -27.60 5.87 11.19
C PRO A 109 -27.60 5.28 9.77
N LEU A 110 -28.21 4.09 9.60
CA LEU A 110 -28.21 3.37 8.32
C LEU A 110 -29.20 3.92 7.30
N ASP A 111 -30.12 4.80 7.72
CA ASP A 111 -31.02 5.50 6.83
C ASP A 111 -30.29 6.65 6.12
N VAL A 112 -30.41 6.66 4.79
CA VAL A 112 -29.89 7.67 3.85
C VAL A 112 -31.04 8.37 3.16
#